data_AF-A0A7V3FS90-F1
#
_entry.id   AF-A0A7V3FS90-F1
#
_cell.length_a   1.000
_cell.length_b   1.000
_cell.length_c   1.000
_cell.angle_alpha   90.00
_cell.angle_beta   90.00
_cell.angle_gamma   90.00
#
_symmetry.space_group_name_H-M   'P 1'
#
loop_
_entity.id
_entity.type
_entity.pdbx_description
1 polymer ?
#
loop_
_entity_poly.entity_id
_entity_poly.type
_entity_poly.pdbx_seq_one_letter_code
_entity_poly.pdbx_strand_id
1 'polypeptide(L)'
;MSDPEVVEGDIAIDPEEQEQEQQGRERRWWGLLAVILILLLLMFCIVTSVDVWVRGGSEQARFIARNAECLQCHTELIPEFGRADVHDPFAKRDCTTCHTKHGKVVSVRVDRSAGEAFKRFRTMLEWLPLRWFFSLTEGSVQEAGTVGAASSDQIQIKAKGGESMLVLPPEELCWMCHGDLGVKLSDPFPHQPFMAGRCGNCHNPHASDYSSLLTQAPNRICLTCHPFSEELAKQQVHPPAEQGWCTDCHDPHASKFKGILEARQRELCFRCHPTVAVMEGLPVQHQPFLNDNCTGCHEHHASDDLPLLDAPQPQLCYNCHPAIRNQFALPSSHPIGLELTCGSCHDPHAAQYSGLLNARNNSFCYQCHASFQVTYEANDHRGTLCIRCHTPHGSRYTPILRAANPPLCLQCHARRDFDENPPNKAANNHPVGPAHYDVNARKNLTCTTSCHNPHGTELNFMLRYFEYPKDGGCLMCHAVTPGKRVGIDF
;
A
#
# COMPACT_ATOMS: atom_id res chain seq x y z
N MET A 1 22.02 -110.92 15.04
CA MET A 1 23.38 -110.52 14.60
C MET A 1 23.51 -109.03 14.86
N SER A 2 24.49 -108.69 15.71
CA SER A 2 25.19 -107.39 15.85
C SER A 2 24.39 -106.09 15.95
N ASP A 3 24.44 -105.46 17.13
CA ASP A 3 25.12 -104.17 17.29
C ASP A 3 25.75 -104.09 18.71
N PRO A 4 26.96 -103.54 18.88
CA PRO A 4 27.65 -103.48 20.16
C PRO A 4 27.32 -102.20 20.97
N GLU A 5 27.29 -102.38 22.29
CA GLU A 5 27.09 -101.34 23.31
C GLU A 5 28.20 -100.27 23.28
N VAL A 6 27.80 -99.01 23.28
CA VAL A 6 28.67 -97.85 23.53
C VAL A 6 28.61 -97.53 25.02
N VAL A 7 29.76 -97.59 25.68
CA VAL A 7 29.96 -97.14 27.07
C VAL A 7 30.22 -95.63 27.05
N GLU A 8 29.30 -94.84 27.60
CA GLU A 8 29.54 -93.43 27.91
C GLU A 8 30.43 -93.32 29.14
N GLY A 9 31.65 -92.80 28.97
CA GLY A 9 32.53 -92.41 30.06
C GLY A 9 32.37 -90.92 30.35
N ASP A 10 31.91 -90.60 31.55
CA ASP A 10 31.84 -89.22 32.06
C ASP A 10 33.26 -88.63 32.20
N ILE A 11 33.61 -87.70 31.30
CA ILE A 11 34.79 -86.85 31.46
C ILE A 11 34.35 -85.67 32.34
N ALA A 12 34.73 -85.71 33.61
CA ALA A 12 34.60 -84.56 34.50
C ALA A 12 35.53 -83.44 34.00
N ILE A 13 34.92 -82.38 33.47
CA ILE A 13 35.63 -81.15 33.08
C ILE A 13 35.88 -80.35 34.37
N ASP A 14 37.11 -79.90 34.57
CA ASP A 14 37.52 -79.09 35.72
C ASP A 14 36.76 -77.73 35.71
N PRO A 15 35.95 -77.42 36.75
CA PRO A 15 35.18 -76.19 36.80
C PRO A 15 36.04 -74.91 36.83
N GLU A 16 37.30 -74.96 37.30
CA GLU A 16 38.21 -73.79 37.22
C GLU A 16 38.66 -73.50 35.78
N GLU A 17 38.82 -74.54 34.95
CA GLU A 17 39.24 -74.41 33.56
C GLU A 17 38.10 -73.87 32.68
N GLN A 18 36.85 -74.26 32.95
CA GLN A 18 35.65 -73.70 32.30
C GLN A 18 35.42 -72.22 32.67
N GLU A 19 35.64 -71.84 33.93
CA GLU A 19 35.41 -70.46 34.39
C GLU A 19 36.48 -69.50 33.82
N GLN A 20 37.74 -69.97 33.68
CA GLN A 20 38.82 -69.21 33.04
C GLN A 20 38.63 -69.07 31.52
N GLU A 21 38.14 -70.10 30.82
CA GLU A 21 37.76 -69.98 29.40
C GLU A 21 36.56 -69.04 29.20
N GLN A 22 35.55 -69.09 30.07
CA GLN A 22 34.40 -68.17 30.02
C GLN A 22 34.83 -66.72 30.26
N GLN A 23 35.66 -66.45 31.27
CA GLN A 23 36.19 -65.11 31.54
C GLN A 23 37.10 -64.60 30.41
N GLY A 24 37.89 -65.48 29.79
CA GLY A 24 38.71 -65.16 28.61
C GLY A 24 37.87 -64.84 27.37
N ARG A 25 36.78 -65.59 27.15
CA ARG A 25 35.82 -65.36 26.06
C ARG A 25 35.01 -64.09 26.26
N GLU A 26 34.60 -63.78 27.49
CA GLU A 26 33.95 -62.51 27.83
C GLU A 26 34.90 -61.32 27.63
N ARG A 27 36.14 -61.36 28.12
CA ARG A 27 37.12 -60.28 27.89
C ARG A 27 37.39 -60.03 26.41
N ARG A 28 37.47 -61.09 25.59
CA ARG A 28 37.60 -60.95 24.12
C ARG A 28 36.33 -60.39 23.47
N TRP A 29 35.15 -60.77 23.95
CA TRP A 29 33.87 -60.21 23.51
C TRP A 29 33.72 -58.73 23.87
N TRP A 30 34.07 -58.32 25.08
CA TRP A 30 34.09 -56.92 25.51
C TRP A 30 35.15 -56.10 24.76
N GLY A 31 36.31 -56.71 24.46
CA GLY A 31 37.33 -56.10 23.60
C GLY A 31 36.87 -55.89 22.16
N LEU A 32 36.22 -56.89 21.56
CA LEU A 32 35.62 -56.79 20.22
C LEU A 32 34.47 -55.77 20.20
N LEU A 33 33.59 -55.78 21.20
CA LEU A 33 32.53 -54.78 21.36
C LEU A 33 33.10 -53.37 21.49
N ALA A 34 34.17 -53.18 22.29
CA ALA A 34 34.83 -51.89 22.42
C ALA A 34 35.45 -51.42 21.11
N VAL A 35 36.12 -52.31 20.35
CA VAL A 35 36.68 -51.99 19.03
C VAL A 35 35.58 -51.65 18.02
N ILE A 36 34.48 -52.42 17.99
CA ILE A 36 33.33 -52.13 17.13
C ILE A 36 32.69 -50.79 17.51
N LEU A 37 32.53 -50.49 18.80
CA LEU A 37 32.04 -49.20 19.27
C LEU A 37 32.96 -48.06 18.85
N ILE A 38 34.28 -48.22 18.99
CA ILE A 38 35.27 -47.23 18.56
C ILE A 38 35.19 -47.01 17.04
N LEU A 39 35.09 -48.08 16.23
CA LEU A 39 34.96 -47.98 14.78
C LEU A 39 33.64 -47.33 14.35
N LEU A 40 32.53 -47.63 15.02
CA LEU A 40 31.23 -46.98 14.78
C LEU A 40 31.27 -45.50 15.18
N LEU A 41 31.93 -45.16 16.28
CA LEU A 41 32.16 -43.77 16.69
C LEU A 41 33.03 -43.02 15.69
N LEU A 42 34.10 -43.65 15.18
CA LEU A 42 34.96 -43.09 14.14
C LEU A 42 34.21 -42.88 12.83
N MET A 43 33.39 -43.86 12.42
CA MET A 43 32.55 -43.73 11.23
C MET A 43 31.53 -42.60 11.39
N PHE A 44 30.89 -42.49 12.56
CA PHE A 44 29.95 -41.41 12.86
C PHE A 44 30.64 -40.04 12.89
N CYS A 45 31.83 -39.95 13.49
CA CYS A 45 32.70 -38.77 13.46
C CYS A 45 33.05 -38.34 12.03
N ILE A 46 33.40 -39.29 11.17
CA ILE A 46 33.75 -39.03 9.77
C ILE A 46 32.51 -38.58 9.01
N VAL A 47 31.37 -39.27 9.15
CA VAL A 47 30.12 -38.90 8.45
C VAL A 47 29.63 -37.52 8.87
N THR A 48 29.69 -37.18 10.17
CA THR A 48 29.28 -35.86 10.67
C THR A 48 30.24 -34.76 10.23
N SER A 49 31.55 -35.01 10.25
CA SER A 49 32.55 -34.07 9.73
C SER A 49 32.40 -33.84 8.23
N VAL A 50 32.11 -34.91 7.47
CA VAL A 50 31.84 -34.83 6.02
C VAL A 50 30.51 -34.14 5.76
N ASP A 51 29.45 -34.39 6.52
CA ASP A 51 28.15 -33.74 6.35
C ASP A 51 28.23 -32.23 6.62
N VAL A 52 28.93 -31.83 7.70
CA VAL A 52 29.21 -30.41 8.01
C VAL A 52 30.05 -29.76 6.91
N TRP A 53 31.02 -30.47 6.35
CA TRP A 53 31.89 -29.92 5.30
C TRP A 53 31.18 -29.85 3.93
N VAL A 54 30.40 -30.87 3.57
CA VAL A 54 29.69 -30.99 2.29
C VAL A 54 28.45 -30.10 2.24
N ARG A 55 27.71 -29.95 3.34
CA ARG A 55 26.51 -29.10 3.39
C ARG A 55 26.79 -27.65 3.82
N GLY A 56 27.79 -27.42 4.67
CA GLY A 56 28.06 -26.10 5.26
C GLY A 56 29.29 -25.35 4.71
N GLY A 57 30.12 -26.01 3.90
CA GLY A 57 31.33 -25.42 3.34
C GLY A 57 32.48 -25.31 4.35
N SER A 58 33.70 -25.14 3.83
CA SER A 58 34.95 -25.12 4.64
C SER A 58 35.01 -23.96 5.63
N GLU A 59 34.27 -22.90 5.37
CA GLU A 59 34.15 -21.81 6.31
C GLU A 59 33.29 -22.26 7.49
N GLN A 60 32.02 -22.65 7.34
CA GLN A 60 31.14 -22.95 8.49
C GLN A 60 31.76 -23.93 9.50
N ALA A 61 32.50 -24.93 9.02
CA ALA A 61 33.28 -25.83 9.88
C ALA A 61 34.33 -25.12 10.76
N ARG A 62 35.11 -24.19 10.18
CA ARG A 62 36.10 -23.37 10.91
C ARG A 62 35.44 -22.44 11.94
N PHE A 63 34.20 -21.98 11.70
CA PHE A 63 33.48 -21.19 12.69
C PHE A 63 33.16 -22.00 13.93
N ILE A 64 32.49 -23.13 13.70
CA ILE A 64 31.94 -23.92 14.78
C ILE A 64 33.08 -24.42 15.65
N ALA A 65 34.25 -24.69 15.07
CA ALA A 65 35.47 -24.96 15.81
C ALA A 65 35.94 -23.78 16.69
N ARG A 66 35.99 -22.55 16.17
CA ARG A 66 36.43 -21.34 16.92
C ARG A 66 35.47 -20.91 18.01
N ASN A 67 34.16 -21.04 17.78
CA ASN A 67 33.11 -20.67 18.72
C ASN A 67 32.47 -21.89 19.39
N ALA A 68 33.17 -23.03 19.36
CA ALA A 68 32.70 -24.29 19.94
C ALA A 68 32.31 -24.12 21.41
N GLU A 69 32.99 -23.24 22.13
CA GLU A 69 32.69 -22.97 23.54
C GLU A 69 31.33 -22.28 23.74
N CYS A 70 30.96 -21.35 22.86
CA CYS A 70 29.67 -20.67 22.90
C CYS A 70 28.56 -21.62 22.40
N LEU A 71 28.81 -22.30 21.27
CA LEU A 71 27.83 -23.18 20.62
C LEU A 71 27.53 -24.46 21.41
N GLN A 72 28.38 -24.84 22.38
CA GLN A 72 28.05 -25.90 23.36
C GLN A 72 26.78 -25.61 24.16
N CYS A 73 26.52 -24.33 24.46
CA CYS A 73 25.32 -23.90 25.19
C CYS A 73 24.28 -23.20 24.29
N HIS A 74 24.69 -22.78 23.09
CA HIS A 74 23.87 -22.08 22.10
C HIS A 74 23.67 -22.90 20.82
N THR A 75 23.40 -24.19 20.97
CA THR A 75 23.16 -25.08 19.83
C THR A 75 21.98 -24.63 18.97
N GLU A 76 21.05 -23.84 19.54
CA GLU A 76 19.93 -23.23 18.84
C GLU A 76 20.34 -22.25 17.73
N LEU A 77 21.55 -21.69 17.77
CA LEU A 77 22.04 -20.75 16.75
C LEU A 77 22.65 -21.45 15.53
N ILE A 78 22.91 -22.76 15.61
CA ILE A 78 23.57 -23.52 14.53
C ILE A 78 22.74 -23.53 13.23
N PRO A 79 21.40 -23.71 13.26
CA PRO A 79 20.59 -23.65 12.04
C PRO A 79 20.57 -22.27 11.38
N GLU A 80 20.76 -21.19 12.15
CA GLU A 80 20.68 -19.81 11.64
C GLU A 80 21.75 -19.50 10.58
N PHE A 81 22.89 -20.19 10.60
CA PHE A 81 23.94 -20.07 9.58
C PHE A 81 23.55 -20.58 8.20
N GLY A 82 22.51 -21.41 8.12
CA GLY A 82 22.01 -21.97 6.87
C GLY A 82 20.88 -21.15 6.24
N ARG A 83 20.49 -20.03 6.85
CA ARG A 83 19.44 -19.15 6.29
C ARG A 83 19.95 -18.37 5.09
N ALA A 84 19.00 -17.81 4.33
CA ALA A 84 19.27 -17.12 3.09
C ALA A 84 20.12 -15.85 3.27
N ASP A 85 19.86 -15.08 4.33
CA ASP A 85 20.59 -13.86 4.66
C ASP A 85 21.16 -13.98 6.07
N VAL A 86 22.49 -13.90 6.19
CA VAL A 86 23.21 -14.09 7.44
C VAL A 86 23.99 -12.82 7.73
N HIS A 87 23.75 -12.22 8.89
CA HIS A 87 24.33 -10.94 9.25
C HIS A 87 25.86 -11.05 9.33
N ASP A 88 26.56 -10.12 8.70
CA ASP A 88 28.02 -10.15 8.54
C ASP A 88 28.80 -10.39 9.84
N PRO A 89 28.57 -9.68 10.97
CA PRO A 89 29.24 -9.97 12.24
C PRO A 89 29.00 -11.40 12.76
N PHE A 90 27.81 -11.95 12.51
CA PHE A 90 27.47 -13.32 12.85
C PHE A 90 28.15 -14.31 11.89
N ALA A 91 28.13 -14.03 10.58
CA ALA A 91 28.80 -14.81 9.53
C ALA A 91 30.34 -14.77 9.59
N LYS A 92 30.90 -13.66 10.11
CA LYS A 92 32.33 -13.39 10.38
C LYS A 92 32.76 -13.78 11.78
N ARG A 93 31.82 -14.23 12.62
CA ARG A 93 32.05 -15.26 13.65
C ARG A 93 32.68 -14.78 14.94
N ASP A 94 32.42 -13.54 15.28
CA ASP A 94 32.87 -12.96 16.54
C ASP A 94 31.66 -12.62 17.40
N CYS A 95 31.15 -13.64 18.11
CA CYS A 95 30.01 -13.49 19.02
C CYS A 95 30.30 -12.41 20.08
N THR A 96 31.57 -12.23 20.45
CA THR A 96 31.99 -11.26 21.45
C THR A 96 31.98 -9.80 20.99
N THR A 97 31.77 -9.57 19.70
CA THR A 97 31.53 -8.22 19.16
C THR A 97 30.24 -7.62 19.74
N CYS A 98 29.20 -8.44 19.87
CA CYS A 98 27.87 -7.98 20.29
C CYS A 98 27.47 -8.51 21.67
N HIS A 99 28.00 -9.68 22.07
CA HIS A 99 27.70 -10.30 23.35
C HIS A 99 28.91 -10.24 24.29
N THR A 100 28.66 -9.99 25.56
CA THR A 100 29.66 -10.26 26.60
C THR A 100 29.70 -11.76 26.88
N LYS A 101 30.86 -12.27 27.32
CA LYS A 101 30.99 -13.69 27.69
C LYS A 101 30.12 -14.00 28.92
N HIS A 102 29.32 -15.06 28.83
CA HIS A 102 28.47 -15.50 29.93
C HIS A 102 28.43 -17.02 30.02
N GLY A 103 28.14 -17.53 31.22
CA GLY A 103 28.10 -18.97 31.51
C GLY A 103 28.45 -19.24 32.97
N LYS A 104 27.83 -20.27 33.56
CA LYS A 104 28.16 -20.72 34.91
C LYS A 104 28.87 -22.06 34.84
N VAL A 105 29.91 -22.23 35.66
CA VAL A 105 30.49 -23.56 35.88
C VAL A 105 29.66 -24.21 36.98
N VAL A 106 28.98 -25.31 36.64
CA VAL A 106 28.14 -26.06 37.58
C VAL A 106 28.82 -27.40 37.83
N SER A 107 29.02 -27.74 39.10
CA SER A 107 29.47 -29.07 39.50
C SER A 107 28.26 -30.02 39.50
N VAL A 108 28.20 -30.95 38.55
CA VAL A 108 27.16 -31.98 38.51
C VAL A 108 27.70 -33.26 39.13
N ARG A 109 26.96 -33.81 40.09
CA ARG A 109 27.19 -35.15 40.61
C ARG A 109 26.61 -36.14 39.59
N VAL A 110 27.44 -37.04 39.06
CA VAL A 110 27.03 -37.96 37.98
C VAL A 110 26.19 -39.09 38.56
N ASP A 111 24.91 -38.82 38.86
CA ASP A 111 23.94 -39.90 39.00
C ASP A 111 23.50 -40.33 37.59
N ARG A 112 23.64 -41.62 37.31
CA ARG A 112 23.38 -42.28 36.03
C ARG A 112 21.96 -41.98 35.50
N SER A 113 21.78 -40.87 34.79
CA SER A 113 20.65 -40.68 33.89
C SER A 113 21.18 -40.68 32.44
N ALA A 114 20.91 -41.78 31.74
CA ALA A 114 21.46 -42.06 30.41
C ALA A 114 21.06 -41.03 29.35
N GLY A 115 20.01 -40.23 29.58
CA GLY A 115 19.46 -39.29 28.58
C GLY A 115 20.30 -38.02 28.35
N GLU A 116 20.84 -37.40 29.40
CA GLU A 116 21.65 -36.18 29.27
C GLU A 116 23.10 -36.47 28.92
N ALA A 117 23.65 -37.58 29.43
CA ALA A 117 24.97 -38.07 29.06
C ALA A 117 25.02 -38.45 27.56
N PHE A 118 23.95 -39.04 27.02
CA PHE A 118 23.86 -39.41 25.61
C PHE A 118 23.75 -38.18 24.69
N LYS A 119 22.95 -37.16 25.06
CA LYS A 119 22.91 -35.89 24.32
C LYS A 119 24.28 -35.20 24.28
N ARG A 120 24.99 -35.15 25.40
CA ARG A 120 26.33 -34.54 25.50
C ARG A 120 27.42 -35.36 24.79
N PHE A 121 27.39 -36.69 24.92
CA PHE A 121 28.31 -37.59 24.22
C PHE A 121 28.14 -37.47 22.70
N ARG A 122 26.89 -37.37 22.22
CA ARG A 122 26.57 -37.08 20.81
C ARG A 122 27.15 -35.73 20.36
N THR A 123 26.95 -34.64 21.12
CA THR A 123 27.52 -33.32 20.81
C THR A 123 29.04 -33.24 21.04
N MET A 124 29.66 -34.18 21.73
CA MET A 124 31.13 -34.29 21.77
C MET A 124 31.64 -35.04 20.54
N LEU A 125 31.04 -36.18 20.20
CA LEU A 125 31.44 -37.03 19.08
C LEU A 125 31.18 -36.43 17.70
N GLU A 126 30.11 -35.63 17.55
CA GLU A 126 29.86 -34.90 16.30
C GLU A 126 30.94 -33.83 16.02
N TRP A 127 31.73 -33.38 17.02
CA TRP A 127 32.54 -32.15 16.91
C TRP A 127 34.01 -32.26 17.36
N LEU A 128 34.37 -33.27 18.17
CA LEU A 128 35.77 -33.58 18.51
C LEU A 128 36.69 -33.79 17.30
N PRO A 129 36.26 -34.43 16.20
CA PRO A 129 37.11 -34.65 15.02
C PRO A 129 37.50 -33.34 14.32
N LEU A 130 36.57 -32.40 14.20
CA LEU A 130 36.78 -31.09 13.57
C LEU A 130 37.80 -30.25 14.35
N ARG A 131 37.72 -30.28 15.69
CA ARG A 131 38.61 -29.54 16.57
C ARG A 131 40.05 -30.10 16.54
N TRP A 132 40.19 -31.42 16.46
CA TRP A 132 41.49 -32.09 16.31
C TRP A 132 42.12 -31.86 14.93
N PHE A 133 41.30 -31.86 13.86
CA PHE A 133 41.75 -31.62 12.49
C PHE A 133 42.28 -30.19 12.27
N PHE A 134 41.60 -29.15 12.77
CA PHE A 134 42.09 -27.76 12.65
C PHE A 134 43.25 -27.43 13.60
N SER A 135 43.39 -28.15 14.72
CA SER A 135 44.54 -28.04 15.62
C SER A 135 45.87 -28.48 14.97
N LEU A 136 45.81 -29.24 13.87
CA LEU A 136 46.99 -29.71 13.13
C LEU A 136 47.41 -28.74 12.01
N THR A 137 46.56 -27.78 11.63
CA THR A 137 46.78 -26.89 10.48
C THR A 137 47.02 -25.43 10.84
N GLU A 138 46.61 -24.97 12.02
CA GLU A 138 46.88 -23.62 12.52
C GLU A 138 47.87 -23.66 13.68
N GLY A 139 49.06 -23.09 13.48
CA GLY A 139 50.14 -23.08 14.45
C GLY A 139 49.78 -22.34 15.74
N SER A 140 50.00 -23.03 16.87
CA SER A 140 50.20 -22.54 18.24
C SER A 140 49.18 -21.56 18.83
N VAL A 141 48.38 -22.04 19.80
CA VAL A 141 48.13 -21.30 21.05
C VAL A 141 48.00 -22.29 22.24
N GLN A 142 49.01 -22.23 23.11
CA GLN A 142 49.09 -22.59 24.53
C GLN A 142 48.28 -23.78 25.09
N GLU A 143 49.04 -24.81 25.46
CA GLU A 143 48.72 -25.78 26.50
C GLU A 143 48.41 -25.09 27.84
N ALA A 144 47.38 -25.58 28.53
CA ALA A 144 47.34 -25.58 29.99
C ALA A 144 46.45 -26.72 30.51
N GLY A 145 47.01 -27.58 31.35
CA GLY A 145 46.25 -28.40 32.30
C GLY A 145 46.51 -29.90 32.23
N THR A 146 47.60 -30.34 32.86
CA THR A 146 47.83 -31.73 33.27
C THR A 146 46.63 -32.27 34.06
N VAL A 147 46.00 -33.33 33.57
CA VAL A 147 44.94 -34.04 34.31
C VAL A 147 45.61 -34.94 35.36
N GLY A 148 45.75 -34.40 36.56
CA GLY A 148 46.04 -35.20 37.76
C GLY A 148 44.84 -36.06 38.11
N ALA A 149 45.07 -37.34 38.38
CA ALA A 149 44.08 -38.25 38.92
C ALA A 149 43.51 -37.68 40.23
N ALA A 150 42.23 -37.33 40.24
CA ALA A 150 41.50 -36.96 41.45
C ALA A 150 40.16 -37.70 41.47
N SER A 151 40.00 -38.52 42.51
CA SER A 151 38.73 -39.09 42.92
C SER A 151 37.80 -37.97 43.38
N SER A 152 36.80 -37.63 42.56
CA SER A 152 35.58 -37.00 43.05
C SER A 152 34.45 -37.23 42.04
N ASP A 153 33.31 -37.72 42.50
CA ASP A 153 32.07 -37.96 41.72
C ASP A 153 31.42 -36.68 41.15
N GLN A 154 32.18 -35.61 40.94
CA GLN A 154 31.71 -34.32 40.49
C GLN A 154 32.46 -33.88 39.25
N ILE A 155 31.74 -33.72 38.14
CA ILE A 155 32.26 -33.15 36.90
C ILE A 155 31.80 -31.70 36.82
N GLN A 156 32.74 -30.79 36.57
CA GLN A 156 32.43 -29.39 36.28
C GLN A 156 31.98 -29.27 34.83
N ILE A 157 30.75 -28.81 34.61
CA ILE A 157 30.21 -28.54 33.28
C ILE A 157 29.93 -27.05 33.11
N LYS A 158 30.22 -26.51 31.92
CA LYS A 158 29.76 -25.18 31.52
C LYS A 158 28.26 -25.28 31.23
N ALA A 159 27.46 -24.45 31.89
CA ALA A 159 26.02 -24.37 31.69
C ALA A 159 25.61 -22.96 31.25
N LYS A 160 24.53 -22.88 30.45
CA LYS A 160 23.94 -21.62 30.01
C LYS A 160 23.61 -20.77 31.25
N GLY A 161 24.18 -19.56 31.29
CA GLY A 161 23.83 -18.57 32.31
C GLY A 161 22.39 -18.07 32.13
N GLY A 162 21.85 -17.42 33.17
CA GLY A 162 20.45 -16.96 33.15
C GLY A 162 20.15 -15.85 32.14
N GLU A 163 21.16 -15.06 31.74
CA GLU A 163 20.99 -13.93 30.83
C GLU A 163 22.16 -13.85 29.85
N SER A 164 21.84 -13.62 28.56
CA SER A 164 22.83 -13.22 27.56
C SER A 164 22.96 -11.71 27.62
N MET A 165 24.16 -11.23 27.97
CA MET A 165 24.41 -9.82 28.22
C MET A 165 25.03 -9.20 26.96
N LEU A 166 24.33 -8.26 26.34
CA LEU A 166 24.86 -7.49 25.20
C LEU A 166 25.96 -6.53 25.66
N VAL A 167 26.92 -6.22 24.78
CA VAL A 167 28.00 -5.26 25.09
C VAL A 167 27.51 -3.82 25.22
N LEU A 168 26.37 -3.52 24.59
CA LEU A 168 25.63 -2.26 24.65
C LEU A 168 24.14 -2.54 24.72
N PRO A 169 23.30 -1.57 25.15
CA PRO A 169 21.85 -1.67 25.02
C PRO A 169 21.44 -2.00 23.58
N PRO A 170 20.36 -2.80 23.37
CA PRO A 170 19.90 -3.17 22.03
C PRO A 170 19.72 -1.97 21.09
N GLU A 171 19.27 -0.83 21.63
CA GLU A 171 19.00 0.40 20.89
C GLU A 171 20.26 1.12 20.41
N GLU A 172 21.39 0.85 21.04
CA GLU A 172 22.70 1.45 20.74
C GLU A 172 23.60 0.49 19.94
N LEU A 173 23.41 -0.80 20.12
CA LEU A 173 24.28 -1.86 19.62
C LEU A 173 24.47 -1.82 18.10
N CYS A 174 23.38 -1.65 17.35
CA CYS A 174 23.43 -1.64 15.89
C CYS A 174 24.22 -0.44 15.34
N TRP A 175 24.16 0.71 16.02
CA TRP A 175 24.81 1.95 15.58
C TRP A 175 26.32 1.91 15.62
N MET A 176 26.92 0.98 16.37
CA MET A 176 28.37 0.77 16.39
C MET A 176 28.94 0.52 14.99
N CYS A 177 28.16 -0.13 14.13
CA CYS A 177 28.53 -0.45 12.75
C CYS A 177 27.66 0.28 11.71
N HIS A 178 26.37 0.49 12.00
CA HIS A 178 25.39 1.11 11.10
C HIS A 178 25.19 2.61 11.35
N GLY A 179 26.21 3.29 11.88
CA GLY A 179 26.14 4.73 12.21
C GLY A 179 25.91 5.65 11.01
N ASP A 180 26.20 5.18 9.80
CA ASP A 180 25.96 5.89 8.53
C ASP A 180 24.47 6.12 8.26
N LEU A 181 23.60 5.19 8.70
CA LEU A 181 22.14 5.37 8.67
C LEU A 181 21.68 6.52 9.57
N GLY A 182 22.52 6.99 10.51
CA GLY A 182 22.22 8.14 11.36
C GLY A 182 21.93 9.42 10.60
N VAL A 183 22.37 9.56 9.35
CA VAL A 183 22.03 10.71 8.49
C VAL A 183 20.53 10.79 8.25
N LYS A 184 19.84 9.65 8.09
CA LYS A 184 18.38 9.59 7.90
C LYS A 184 17.59 10.07 9.12
N LEU A 185 18.16 10.01 10.32
CA LEU A 185 17.52 10.56 11.52
C LEU A 185 17.37 12.09 11.46
N SER A 186 18.10 12.76 10.58
CA SER A 186 17.98 14.20 10.35
C SER A 186 16.88 14.57 9.37
N ASP A 187 16.26 13.59 8.69
CA ASP A 187 15.13 13.87 7.82
C ASP A 187 13.90 14.32 8.63
N PRO A 188 13.06 15.22 8.11
CA PRO A 188 11.91 15.80 8.82
C PRO A 188 10.87 14.79 9.35
N PHE A 189 10.69 13.65 8.69
CA PHE A 189 9.69 12.65 9.04
C PHE A 189 10.35 11.29 9.30
N PRO A 190 11.00 11.13 10.45
CA PRO A 190 11.57 9.85 10.84
C PRO A 190 10.50 8.89 11.39
N HIS A 191 10.66 7.61 11.12
CA HIS A 191 9.78 6.56 11.63
C HIS A 191 10.15 6.22 13.08
N GLN A 192 9.15 6.15 13.96
CA GLN A 192 9.38 6.10 15.41
C GLN A 192 10.22 4.89 15.87
N PRO A 193 10.00 3.65 15.39
CA PRO A 193 10.84 2.51 15.75
C PRO A 193 12.31 2.70 15.35
N PHE A 194 12.57 3.32 14.19
CA PHE A 194 13.91 3.61 13.73
C PHE A 194 14.61 4.67 14.60
N MET A 195 13.92 5.77 14.92
CA MET A 195 14.45 6.78 15.85
C MET A 195 14.81 6.23 17.22
N ALA A 196 14.02 5.27 17.70
CA ALA A 196 14.21 4.65 19.00
C ALA A 196 15.31 3.59 19.01
N GLY A 197 16.03 3.37 17.89
CA GLY A 197 17.04 2.32 17.77
C GLY A 197 16.47 0.90 17.84
N ARG A 198 15.15 0.73 17.67
CA ARG A 198 14.48 -0.58 17.80
C ARG A 198 14.60 -1.42 16.54
N CYS A 199 15.82 -1.54 16.01
CA CYS A 199 16.14 -2.28 14.80
C CYS A 199 15.68 -3.74 14.89
N GLY A 200 15.81 -4.34 16.09
CA GLY A 200 15.40 -5.72 16.39
C GLY A 200 13.92 -6.05 16.18
N ASN A 201 13.05 -5.05 16.11
CA ASN A 201 11.62 -5.27 15.84
C ASN A 201 11.39 -5.68 14.38
N CYS A 202 12.22 -5.18 13.47
CA CYS A 202 12.12 -5.41 12.03
C CYS A 202 13.23 -6.30 11.50
N HIS A 203 14.43 -6.24 12.08
CA HIS A 203 15.61 -6.97 11.64
C HIS A 203 16.04 -8.01 12.68
N ASN A 204 16.41 -9.19 12.22
CA ASN A 204 17.06 -10.21 13.04
C ASN A 204 18.59 -9.97 13.02
N PRO A 205 19.23 -9.69 14.17
CA PRO A 205 20.65 -9.36 14.22
C PRO A 205 21.58 -10.55 13.90
N HIS A 206 21.06 -11.76 13.71
CA HIS A 206 21.83 -12.94 13.36
C HIS A 206 21.60 -13.38 11.91
N ALA A 207 20.38 -13.74 11.56
CA ALA A 207 20.05 -14.27 10.24
C ALA A 207 18.55 -14.21 9.97
N SER A 208 18.17 -14.23 8.69
CA SER A 208 16.79 -14.36 8.25
C SER A 208 16.69 -15.08 6.91
N ASP A 209 15.51 -15.61 6.63
CA ASP A 209 15.14 -16.10 5.29
C ASP A 209 14.71 -14.94 4.36
N TYR A 210 14.55 -13.74 4.90
CA TYR A 210 14.19 -12.53 4.17
C TYR A 210 15.39 -11.59 4.04
N SER A 211 15.47 -10.89 2.90
CA SER A 211 16.56 -9.96 2.61
C SER A 211 16.66 -8.83 3.63
N SER A 212 17.87 -8.29 3.78
CA SER A 212 18.19 -7.27 4.79
C SER A 212 17.82 -7.73 6.20
N LEU A 213 17.90 -9.04 6.45
CA LEU A 213 17.63 -9.64 7.75
C LEU A 213 16.22 -9.40 8.31
N LEU A 214 15.20 -9.15 7.49
CA LEU A 214 13.86 -8.84 8.00
C LEU A 214 13.28 -9.99 8.82
N THR A 215 12.60 -9.74 9.94
CA THR A 215 12.04 -10.80 10.80
C THR A 215 10.85 -11.52 10.17
N GLN A 216 10.22 -10.90 9.17
CA GLN A 216 9.06 -11.39 8.44
C GLN A 216 9.13 -10.93 6.98
N ALA A 217 8.23 -11.46 6.14
CA ALA A 217 8.10 -11.01 4.76
C ALA A 217 7.85 -9.48 4.69
N PRO A 218 8.42 -8.76 3.71
CA PRO A 218 8.29 -7.30 3.59
C PRO A 218 6.84 -6.80 3.63
N ASN A 219 5.91 -7.52 3.00
CA ASN A 219 4.49 -7.16 2.94
C ASN A 219 3.70 -7.49 4.23
N ARG A 220 4.31 -8.18 5.20
CA ARG A 220 3.68 -8.57 6.48
C ARG A 220 4.24 -7.81 7.66
N ILE A 221 5.52 -7.42 7.60
CA ILE A 221 6.21 -6.83 8.74
C ILE A 221 5.54 -5.52 9.21
N CYS A 222 5.09 -4.69 8.27
CA CYS A 222 4.40 -3.43 8.56
C CYS A 222 3.08 -3.67 9.33
N LEU A 223 2.35 -4.72 8.94
CA LEU A 223 1.02 -5.06 9.46
C LEU A 223 1.03 -5.58 10.90
N THR A 224 2.22 -5.85 11.45
CA THR A 224 2.37 -6.22 12.87
C THR A 224 2.03 -5.06 13.80
N CYS A 225 2.23 -3.82 13.33
CA CYS A 225 1.99 -2.61 14.10
C CYS A 225 0.97 -1.68 13.43
N HIS A 226 0.88 -1.69 12.09
CA HIS A 226 -0.06 -0.90 11.31
C HIS A 226 -1.24 -1.76 10.88
N PRO A 227 -2.31 -1.86 11.69
CA PRO A 227 -3.49 -2.63 11.31
C PRO A 227 -4.10 -2.03 10.04
N PHE A 228 -4.31 -2.89 9.04
CA PHE A 228 -4.74 -2.48 7.70
C PHE A 228 -5.98 -3.25 7.23
N SER A 229 -6.56 -4.09 8.09
CA SER A 229 -7.68 -4.96 7.74
C SER A 229 -8.95 -4.19 7.42
N GLU A 230 -9.19 -3.05 8.07
CA GLU A 230 -10.37 -2.21 7.79
C GLU A 230 -10.27 -1.57 6.41
N GLU A 231 -9.08 -1.11 6.02
CA GLU A 231 -8.86 -0.52 4.70
C GLU A 231 -9.01 -1.55 3.59
N LEU A 232 -8.49 -2.76 3.80
CA LEU A 232 -8.68 -3.86 2.85
C LEU A 232 -10.13 -4.34 2.74
N ALA A 233 -11.02 -3.94 3.66
CA ALA A 233 -12.43 -4.31 3.64
C ALA A 233 -13.32 -3.31 2.86
N LYS A 234 -12.77 -2.16 2.46
CA LYS A 234 -13.48 -1.15 1.66
C LYS A 234 -13.76 -1.66 0.25
N GLN A 235 -14.72 -1.05 -0.43
CA GLN A 235 -15.17 -1.52 -1.75
C GLN A 235 -14.06 -1.50 -2.81
N GLN A 236 -13.15 -0.55 -2.74
CA GLN A 236 -12.03 -0.40 -3.65
C GLN A 236 -10.74 -0.36 -2.85
N VAL A 237 -9.83 -1.28 -3.14
CA VAL A 237 -8.50 -1.30 -2.57
C VAL A 237 -7.51 -1.00 -3.69
N HIS A 238 -6.60 -0.07 -3.44
CA HIS A 238 -5.56 0.28 -4.39
C HIS A 238 -4.59 -0.90 -4.53
N PRO A 239 -4.29 -1.40 -5.75
CA PRO A 239 -3.51 -2.63 -5.92
C PRO A 239 -2.15 -2.66 -5.22
N PRO A 240 -1.36 -1.56 -5.14
CA PRO A 240 -0.13 -1.56 -4.36
C PRO A 240 -0.36 -1.81 -2.86
N ALA A 241 -1.48 -1.29 -2.31
CA ALA A 241 -1.85 -1.50 -0.92
C ALA A 241 -2.33 -2.94 -0.67
N GLU A 242 -3.16 -3.48 -1.57
CA GLU A 242 -3.64 -4.86 -1.50
C GLU A 242 -2.49 -5.89 -1.52
N GLN A 243 -1.48 -5.62 -2.36
CA GLN A 243 -0.31 -6.50 -2.51
C GLN A 243 0.74 -6.28 -1.41
N GLY A 244 0.57 -5.26 -0.57
CA GLY A 244 1.48 -4.91 0.51
C GLY A 244 2.83 -4.39 0.01
N TRP A 245 2.84 -3.67 -1.11
CA TRP A 245 4.02 -2.98 -1.65
C TRP A 245 4.26 -1.66 -0.91
N CYS A 246 4.28 -1.71 0.42
CA CYS A 246 4.39 -0.54 1.27
C CYS A 246 5.65 0.28 0.95
N THR A 247 6.76 -0.40 0.66
CA THR A 247 8.07 0.21 0.41
C THR A 247 8.22 0.86 -0.96
N ASP A 248 7.27 0.69 -1.88
CA ASP A 248 7.28 1.38 -3.16
C ASP A 248 6.93 2.88 -2.99
N CYS A 249 6.23 3.18 -1.89
CA CYS A 249 5.79 4.52 -1.53
C CYS A 249 6.35 5.00 -0.20
N HIS A 250 6.67 4.12 0.76
CA HIS A 250 7.10 4.49 2.11
C HIS A 250 8.52 4.02 2.44
N ASP A 251 9.33 4.93 2.98
CA ASP A 251 10.61 4.61 3.60
C ASP A 251 10.38 4.13 5.04
N PRO A 252 10.70 2.88 5.40
CA PRO A 252 10.43 2.33 6.72
C PRO A 252 11.31 2.92 7.84
N HIS A 253 12.30 3.75 7.50
CA HIS A 253 13.22 4.38 8.43
C HIS A 253 12.92 5.87 8.61
N ALA A 254 12.97 6.65 7.54
CA ALA A 254 12.74 8.10 7.59
C ALA A 254 12.60 8.70 6.19
N SER A 255 11.88 9.81 6.08
CA SER A 255 11.79 10.55 4.83
C SER A 255 11.73 12.07 5.02
N LYS A 256 12.06 12.77 3.93
CA LYS A 256 11.83 14.20 3.71
C LYS A 256 10.38 14.55 3.46
N PHE A 257 9.53 13.57 3.17
CA PHE A 257 8.14 13.76 2.79
C PHE A 257 7.19 13.21 3.87
N LYS A 258 6.12 13.96 4.14
CA LYS A 258 5.13 13.62 5.17
C LYS A 258 4.55 12.24 4.92
N GLY A 259 4.36 11.46 5.98
CA GLY A 259 3.89 10.07 5.86
C GLY A 259 5.00 9.13 5.40
N ILE A 260 6.25 9.45 5.72
CA ILE A 260 7.45 8.67 5.39
C ILE A 260 7.56 8.33 3.89
N LEU A 261 7.08 9.19 2.99
CA LEU A 261 6.98 8.85 1.57
C LEU A 261 8.35 8.85 0.88
N GLU A 262 8.65 7.92 -0.02
CA GLU A 262 9.94 7.87 -0.76
C GLU A 262 10.14 9.07 -1.70
N ALA A 263 9.05 9.66 -2.18
CA ALA A 263 9.05 10.85 -3.04
C ALA A 263 7.81 11.71 -2.77
N ARG A 264 7.68 12.83 -3.50
CA ARG A 264 6.45 13.62 -3.44
C ARG A 264 5.28 12.87 -4.10
N GLN A 265 4.05 13.21 -3.72
CA GLN A 265 2.86 12.43 -4.12
C GLN A 265 2.73 12.33 -5.64
N ARG A 266 2.87 13.44 -6.37
CA ARG A 266 2.83 13.53 -7.81
C ARG A 266 3.80 12.56 -8.45
N GLU A 267 5.04 12.54 -7.98
CA GLU A 267 6.07 11.64 -8.51
C GLU A 267 5.70 10.18 -8.25
N LEU A 268 5.27 9.84 -7.03
CA LEU A 268 4.85 8.48 -6.69
C LEU A 268 3.67 8.01 -7.54
N CYS A 269 2.61 8.83 -7.63
CA CYS A 269 1.42 8.52 -8.41
C CYS A 269 1.74 8.38 -9.90
N PHE A 270 2.58 9.27 -10.45
CA PHE A 270 2.86 9.29 -11.89
C PHE A 270 3.69 8.10 -12.38
N ARG A 271 4.43 7.42 -11.49
CA ARG A 271 5.14 6.17 -11.83
C ARG A 271 4.19 5.10 -12.37
N CYS A 272 2.96 5.05 -11.85
CA CYS A 272 1.94 4.05 -12.22
C CYS A 272 0.73 4.63 -12.95
N HIS A 273 0.48 5.94 -12.85
CA HIS A 273 -0.65 6.64 -13.51
C HIS A 273 -0.16 7.59 -14.62
N PRO A 274 0.42 7.07 -15.72
CA PRO A 274 0.97 7.90 -16.80
C PRO A 274 -0.10 8.71 -17.54
N THR A 275 -1.35 8.23 -17.57
CA THR A 275 -2.48 8.95 -18.18
C THR A 275 -2.85 10.22 -17.42
N VAL A 276 -2.57 10.26 -16.11
CA VAL A 276 -2.73 11.46 -15.29
C VAL A 276 -1.46 12.32 -15.39
N ALA A 277 -0.28 11.70 -15.46
CA ALA A 277 0.99 12.41 -15.58
C ALA A 277 1.04 13.36 -16.78
N VAL A 278 0.53 12.93 -17.95
CA VAL A 278 0.51 13.79 -19.15
C VAL A 278 -0.35 15.05 -18.99
N MET A 279 -1.29 15.07 -18.03
CA MET A 279 -2.15 16.22 -17.77
C MET A 279 -1.40 17.40 -17.16
N GLU A 280 -0.20 17.18 -16.60
CA GLU A 280 0.70 18.24 -16.16
C GLU A 280 1.08 19.20 -17.31
N GLY A 281 1.05 18.73 -18.55
CA GLY A 281 1.30 19.57 -19.73
C GLY A 281 0.14 20.50 -20.13
N LEU A 282 -1.02 20.39 -19.47
CA LEU A 282 -2.20 21.18 -19.81
C LEU A 282 -2.14 22.59 -19.19
N PRO A 283 -2.66 23.62 -19.90
CA PRO A 283 -2.51 25.02 -19.49
C PRO A 283 -3.32 25.41 -18.25
N VAL A 284 -4.42 24.70 -17.97
CA VAL A 284 -5.28 24.98 -16.83
C VAL A 284 -5.24 23.79 -15.90
N GLN A 285 -4.52 23.91 -14.79
CA GLN A 285 -4.43 22.89 -13.75
C GLN A 285 -5.27 23.28 -12.53
N HIS A 286 -5.95 22.30 -11.96
CA HIS A 286 -6.66 22.45 -10.70
C HIS A 286 -5.67 22.62 -9.56
N GLN A 287 -5.99 23.45 -8.56
CA GLN A 287 -5.03 23.81 -7.51
C GLN A 287 -4.47 22.61 -6.72
N PRO A 288 -5.28 21.62 -6.27
CA PRO A 288 -4.75 20.41 -5.63
C PRO A 288 -3.79 19.63 -6.53
N PHE A 289 -4.13 19.50 -7.82
CA PHE A 289 -3.29 18.84 -8.81
C PHE A 289 -1.96 19.58 -8.99
N LEU A 290 -2.02 20.90 -9.24
CA LEU A 290 -0.85 21.79 -9.41
C LEU A 290 0.10 21.77 -8.20
N ASN A 291 -0.45 21.69 -7.00
CA ASN A 291 0.28 21.79 -5.74
C ASN A 291 0.58 20.43 -5.10
N ASP A 292 0.59 19.34 -5.87
CA ASP A 292 1.08 18.04 -5.39
C ASP A 292 0.27 17.47 -4.21
N ASN A 293 -1.05 17.72 -4.22
CA ASN A 293 -2.00 17.32 -3.18
C ASN A 293 -3.02 16.33 -3.73
N CYS A 294 -2.54 15.18 -4.23
CA CYS A 294 -3.38 14.09 -4.73
C CYS A 294 -4.29 13.55 -3.63
N THR A 295 -3.76 13.40 -2.42
CA THR A 295 -4.50 12.93 -1.24
C THR A 295 -5.44 13.97 -0.61
N GLY A 296 -5.64 15.11 -1.27
CA GLY A 296 -6.69 16.06 -0.90
C GLY A 296 -8.06 15.70 -1.46
N CYS A 297 -8.09 14.73 -2.39
CA CYS A 297 -9.31 14.21 -3.00
C CYS A 297 -9.33 12.69 -3.11
N HIS A 298 -8.15 12.05 -3.10
CA HIS A 298 -8.02 10.60 -3.23
C HIS A 298 -7.55 9.92 -1.94
N GLU A 299 -8.20 8.81 -1.60
CA GLU A 299 -7.71 7.89 -0.59
C GLU A 299 -6.85 6.81 -1.25
N HIS A 300 -5.56 7.09 -1.34
CA HIS A 300 -4.51 6.29 -1.97
C HIS A 300 -4.39 4.82 -1.54
N HIS A 301 -4.98 4.42 -0.41
CA HIS A 301 -4.98 3.01 0.01
C HIS A 301 -6.27 2.29 -0.37
N ALA A 302 -7.42 2.82 0.06
CA ALA A 302 -8.70 2.19 -0.17
C ALA A 302 -9.87 3.14 0.10
N SER A 303 -10.90 3.11 -0.72
CA SER A 303 -12.12 3.89 -0.54
C SER A 303 -13.37 3.10 -0.88
N ASP A 304 -14.51 3.54 -0.36
CA ASP A 304 -15.82 3.10 -0.82
C ASP A 304 -16.27 3.82 -2.09
N ASP A 305 -15.61 4.93 -2.46
CA ASP A 305 -15.96 5.77 -3.60
C ASP A 305 -14.96 5.64 -4.75
N LEU A 306 -15.45 5.37 -5.96
CA LEU A 306 -14.65 5.27 -7.18
C LEU A 306 -14.25 6.65 -7.75
N PRO A 307 -13.03 6.84 -8.30
CA PRO A 307 -11.87 5.93 -8.25
C PRO A 307 -10.96 6.28 -7.07
N LEU A 308 -11.24 5.68 -5.90
CA LEU A 308 -10.54 5.96 -4.64
C LEU A 308 -10.68 7.40 -4.17
N LEU A 309 -11.89 7.94 -4.15
CA LEU A 309 -12.17 9.30 -3.69
C LEU A 309 -12.38 9.35 -2.17
N ASP A 310 -12.03 10.46 -1.52
CA ASP A 310 -12.30 10.65 -0.07
C ASP A 310 -13.80 10.78 0.25
N ALA A 311 -14.61 11.10 -0.75
CA ALA A 311 -16.06 11.23 -0.67
C ALA A 311 -16.69 11.12 -2.08
N PRO A 312 -17.99 10.79 -2.19
CA PRO A 312 -18.66 10.76 -3.49
C PRO A 312 -18.86 12.16 -4.07
N GLN A 313 -18.99 12.25 -5.39
CA GLN A 313 -19.47 13.47 -6.04
C GLN A 313 -20.99 13.60 -5.88
N PRO A 314 -21.51 14.82 -5.65
CA PRO A 314 -20.80 16.11 -5.67
C PRO A 314 -20.21 16.56 -4.32
N GLN A 315 -20.40 15.79 -3.25
CA GLN A 315 -20.02 16.20 -1.90
C GLN A 315 -18.52 16.48 -1.77
N LEU A 316 -17.67 15.66 -2.40
CA LEU A 316 -16.22 15.89 -2.48
C LEU A 316 -15.88 17.31 -2.95
N CYS A 317 -16.49 17.75 -4.06
CA CYS A 317 -16.24 19.05 -4.65
C CYS A 317 -16.77 20.18 -3.75
N TYR A 318 -17.92 19.96 -3.10
CA TYR A 318 -18.54 20.95 -2.21
C TYR A 318 -17.76 21.23 -0.93
N ASN A 319 -16.87 20.33 -0.52
CA ASN A 319 -15.98 20.55 0.62
C ASN A 319 -15.09 21.79 0.41
N CYS A 320 -14.72 22.09 -0.84
CA CYS A 320 -13.94 23.27 -1.20
C CYS A 320 -14.74 24.32 -1.99
N HIS A 321 -15.86 23.93 -2.65
CA HIS A 321 -16.68 24.80 -3.49
C HIS A 321 -18.11 25.00 -2.96
N PRO A 322 -18.31 25.52 -1.74
CA PRO A 322 -19.65 25.68 -1.14
C PRO A 322 -20.52 26.69 -1.89
N ALA A 323 -19.93 27.68 -2.55
CA ALA A 323 -20.67 28.64 -3.37
C ALA A 323 -21.35 27.96 -4.58
N ILE A 324 -20.73 26.93 -5.16
CA ILE A 324 -21.30 26.17 -6.28
C ILE A 324 -22.44 25.27 -5.79
N ARG A 325 -22.31 24.66 -4.60
CA ARG A 325 -23.41 23.93 -3.95
C ARG A 325 -24.68 24.77 -3.87
N ASN A 326 -24.54 26.04 -3.48
CA ASN A 326 -25.67 26.97 -3.37
C ASN A 326 -26.31 27.29 -4.73
N GLN A 327 -25.57 27.23 -5.84
CA GLN A 327 -26.11 27.44 -7.18
C GLN A 327 -26.96 26.24 -7.63
N PHE A 328 -26.51 25.02 -7.35
CA PHE A 328 -27.28 23.80 -7.66
C PHE A 328 -28.50 23.62 -6.76
N ALA A 329 -28.59 24.32 -5.63
CA ALA A 329 -29.78 24.36 -4.79
C ALA A 329 -30.88 25.30 -5.32
N LEU A 330 -30.64 26.02 -6.42
CA LEU A 330 -31.64 26.92 -7.02
C LEU A 330 -32.73 26.14 -7.79
N PRO A 331 -33.94 26.71 -7.98
CA PRO A 331 -35.10 26.00 -8.55
C PRO A 331 -34.90 25.41 -9.95
N SER A 332 -33.96 25.94 -10.74
CA SER A 332 -33.63 25.43 -12.05
C SER A 332 -32.12 25.21 -12.09
N SER A 333 -31.68 23.97 -12.25
CA SER A 333 -30.28 23.59 -12.29
C SER A 333 -30.06 22.35 -13.14
N HIS A 334 -28.83 22.10 -13.59
CA HIS A 334 -28.49 20.80 -14.14
C HIS A 334 -28.57 19.70 -13.05
N PRO A 335 -28.89 18.45 -13.41
CA PRO A 335 -29.13 17.35 -12.48
C PRO A 335 -27.83 16.73 -11.90
N ILE A 336 -26.99 17.56 -11.28
CA ILE A 336 -25.75 17.10 -10.62
C ILE A 336 -26.08 16.28 -9.35
N GLY A 337 -25.48 15.11 -9.21
CA GLY A 337 -25.74 14.15 -8.13
C GLY A 337 -26.94 13.23 -8.38
N LEU A 338 -27.59 13.36 -9.54
CA LEU A 338 -28.65 12.45 -9.99
C LEU A 338 -28.21 11.71 -11.26
N GLU A 339 -28.04 12.44 -12.36
CA GLU A 339 -27.69 11.88 -13.67
C GLU A 339 -26.28 12.29 -14.11
N LEU A 340 -25.78 13.40 -13.56
CA LEU A 340 -24.49 13.99 -13.91
C LEU A 340 -23.62 14.16 -12.66
N THR A 341 -22.31 14.14 -12.85
CA THR A 341 -21.31 14.46 -11.82
C THR A 341 -20.62 15.77 -12.18
N CYS A 342 -19.84 16.33 -11.24
CA CYS A 342 -19.02 17.50 -11.56
C CYS A 342 -18.00 17.15 -12.67
N GLY A 343 -17.50 15.91 -12.62
CA GLY A 343 -16.64 15.29 -13.63
C GLY A 343 -17.24 15.19 -15.04
N SER A 344 -18.58 15.25 -15.18
CA SER A 344 -19.24 15.25 -16.48
C SER A 344 -18.96 16.52 -17.30
N CYS A 345 -18.53 17.60 -16.63
CA CYS A 345 -18.28 18.89 -17.25
C CYS A 345 -16.85 19.39 -17.02
N HIS A 346 -16.32 19.12 -15.83
CA HIS A 346 -15.00 19.57 -15.39
C HIS A 346 -14.02 18.41 -15.31
N ASP A 347 -12.80 18.60 -15.77
CA ASP A 347 -11.69 17.71 -15.44
C ASP A 347 -11.09 18.11 -14.08
N PRO A 348 -11.19 17.29 -13.02
CA PRO A 348 -10.76 17.68 -11.68
C PRO A 348 -9.23 17.82 -11.55
N HIS A 349 -8.46 17.38 -12.54
CA HIS A 349 -7.00 17.51 -12.55
C HIS A 349 -6.55 18.70 -13.38
N ALA A 350 -6.83 18.66 -14.69
CA ALA A 350 -6.39 19.70 -15.61
C ALA A 350 -7.15 19.65 -16.94
N ALA A 351 -7.26 20.79 -17.61
CA ALA A 351 -7.92 20.89 -18.91
C ALA A 351 -7.24 21.91 -19.84
N GLN A 352 -7.66 21.90 -21.10
CA GLN A 352 -7.24 22.88 -22.09
C GLN A 352 -7.90 24.25 -21.88
N TYR A 353 -9.08 24.28 -21.28
CA TYR A 353 -9.92 25.49 -21.23
C TYR A 353 -10.18 25.95 -19.80
N SER A 354 -10.36 27.27 -19.64
CA SER A 354 -10.62 27.91 -18.35
C SER A 354 -11.80 27.29 -17.61
N GLY A 355 -11.69 27.18 -16.29
CA GLY A 355 -12.71 26.50 -15.49
C GLY A 355 -12.67 24.98 -15.66
N LEU A 356 -11.53 24.42 -16.08
CA LEU A 356 -11.31 22.98 -16.23
C LEU A 356 -12.28 22.29 -17.21
N LEU A 357 -12.75 23.02 -18.22
CA LEU A 357 -13.72 22.50 -19.18
C LEU A 357 -13.05 21.61 -20.23
N ASN A 358 -13.72 20.53 -20.62
CA ASN A 358 -13.23 19.59 -21.64
C ASN A 358 -13.46 20.07 -23.10
N ALA A 359 -14.33 21.07 -23.31
CA ALA A 359 -14.58 21.70 -24.61
C ALA A 359 -14.82 23.20 -24.45
N ARG A 360 -14.79 23.93 -25.58
CA ARG A 360 -14.84 25.40 -25.62
C ARG A 360 -16.13 25.90 -26.24
N ASN A 361 -16.62 27.05 -25.78
CA ASN A 361 -17.77 27.73 -26.37
C ASN A 361 -19.02 26.83 -26.42
N ASN A 362 -19.89 27.03 -27.41
CA ASN A 362 -21.17 26.31 -27.50
C ASN A 362 -21.01 24.83 -27.84
N SER A 363 -19.88 24.41 -28.42
CA SER A 363 -19.65 22.99 -28.73
C SER A 363 -19.64 22.13 -27.47
N PHE A 364 -19.29 22.70 -26.31
CA PHE A 364 -19.46 22.04 -25.02
C PHE A 364 -20.93 21.72 -24.74
N CYS A 365 -21.81 22.72 -24.84
CA CYS A 365 -23.24 22.55 -24.59
C CYS A 365 -23.89 21.54 -25.55
N TYR A 366 -23.46 21.52 -26.81
CA TYR A 366 -24.00 20.63 -27.84
C TYR A 366 -23.67 19.15 -27.63
N GLN A 367 -22.71 18.81 -26.75
CA GLN A 367 -22.44 17.41 -26.42
C GLN A 367 -23.66 16.70 -25.82
N CYS A 368 -24.49 17.43 -25.08
CA CYS A 368 -25.77 16.93 -24.55
C CYS A 368 -26.98 17.58 -25.23
N HIS A 369 -26.86 18.85 -25.65
CA HIS A 369 -27.94 19.62 -26.26
C HIS A 369 -27.82 19.71 -27.80
N ALA A 370 -27.46 18.61 -28.45
CA ALA A 370 -27.22 18.54 -29.89
C ALA A 370 -28.43 19.02 -30.73
N SER A 371 -29.65 18.84 -30.22
CA SER A 371 -30.88 19.25 -30.91
C SER A 371 -30.99 20.76 -31.16
N PHE A 372 -30.28 21.58 -30.39
CA PHE A 372 -30.26 23.03 -30.62
C PHE A 372 -29.20 23.48 -31.61
N GLN A 373 -28.20 22.65 -31.94
CA GLN A 373 -27.06 23.10 -32.73
C GLN A 373 -27.49 23.65 -34.10
N VAL A 374 -28.27 22.87 -34.84
CA VAL A 374 -28.67 23.21 -36.22
C VAL A 374 -29.48 24.50 -36.26
N THR A 375 -30.49 24.63 -35.39
CA THR A 375 -31.35 25.82 -35.34
C THR A 375 -30.66 27.03 -34.73
N TYR A 376 -29.72 26.82 -33.80
CA TYR A 376 -28.97 27.91 -33.18
C TYR A 376 -27.97 28.54 -34.15
N GLU A 377 -27.24 27.71 -34.89
CA GLU A 377 -26.23 28.16 -35.85
C GLU A 377 -26.84 28.82 -37.09
N ALA A 378 -28.10 28.52 -37.40
CA ALA A 378 -28.84 29.10 -38.52
C ALA A 378 -29.49 30.46 -38.21
N ASN A 379 -29.56 30.91 -36.94
CA ASN A 379 -30.29 32.12 -36.55
C ASN A 379 -29.38 33.34 -36.28
N ASP A 380 -30.01 34.50 -36.02
CA ASP A 380 -29.33 35.79 -35.83
C ASP A 380 -28.47 35.87 -34.54
N HIS A 381 -28.71 35.01 -33.56
CA HIS A 381 -27.87 34.89 -32.36
C HIS A 381 -26.63 34.02 -32.59
N ARG A 382 -26.41 33.44 -33.78
CA ARG A 382 -25.22 32.65 -34.08
C ARG A 382 -23.94 33.38 -33.66
N GLY A 383 -23.02 32.65 -33.03
CA GLY A 383 -21.79 33.20 -32.46
C GLY A 383 -21.94 33.81 -31.05
N THR A 384 -23.16 33.97 -30.54
CA THR A 384 -23.39 34.30 -29.12
C THR A 384 -23.19 33.03 -28.29
N LEU A 385 -22.43 33.15 -27.19
CA LEU A 385 -22.22 32.01 -26.31
C LEU A 385 -23.50 31.68 -25.52
N CYS A 386 -23.85 30.40 -25.37
CA CYS A 386 -25.01 29.95 -24.59
C CYS A 386 -24.99 30.55 -23.18
N ILE A 387 -23.81 30.63 -22.56
CA ILE A 387 -23.59 31.19 -21.22
C ILE A 387 -23.81 32.71 -21.11
N ARG A 388 -24.10 33.41 -22.22
CA ARG A 388 -24.59 34.80 -22.17
C ARG A 388 -26.05 34.87 -21.75
N CYS A 389 -26.82 33.82 -22.03
CA CYS A 389 -28.22 33.71 -21.63
C CYS A 389 -28.42 32.75 -20.45
N HIS A 390 -27.64 31.66 -20.40
CA HIS A 390 -27.79 30.60 -19.41
C HIS A 390 -26.68 30.60 -18.35
N THR A 391 -26.98 30.01 -17.19
CA THR A 391 -26.00 29.64 -16.16
C THR A 391 -25.76 28.13 -16.23
N PRO A 392 -24.52 27.64 -16.29
CA PRO A 392 -24.24 26.20 -16.38
C PRO A 392 -24.53 25.43 -15.08
N HIS A 393 -24.73 26.08 -13.94
CA HIS A 393 -25.02 25.39 -12.67
C HIS A 393 -26.50 25.47 -12.31
N GLY A 394 -26.95 26.66 -11.89
CA GLY A 394 -28.35 26.87 -11.56
C GLY A 394 -28.75 28.34 -11.50
N SER A 395 -30.06 28.55 -11.59
CA SER A 395 -30.72 29.84 -11.62
C SER A 395 -32.09 29.81 -10.95
N ARG A 396 -32.55 30.99 -10.55
CA ARG A 396 -33.93 31.25 -10.12
C ARG A 396 -34.91 31.37 -11.29
N TYR A 397 -34.41 31.46 -12.53
CA TYR A 397 -35.18 31.69 -13.73
C TYR A 397 -35.10 30.46 -14.66
N THR A 398 -36.25 29.84 -14.95
CA THR A 398 -36.29 28.62 -15.77
C THR A 398 -36.40 28.92 -17.28
N PRO A 399 -35.68 28.18 -18.16
CA PRO A 399 -34.66 27.17 -17.86
C PRO A 399 -33.26 27.78 -17.69
N ILE A 400 -32.69 27.68 -16.48
CA ILE A 400 -31.33 28.11 -16.11
C ILE A 400 -30.90 29.49 -16.68
N LEU A 401 -31.78 30.48 -16.77
CA LEU A 401 -31.50 31.79 -17.37
C LEU A 401 -30.75 32.70 -16.41
N ARG A 402 -29.84 33.56 -16.90
CA ARG A 402 -29.08 34.50 -16.06
C ARG A 402 -29.92 35.63 -15.45
N ALA A 403 -31.04 35.94 -16.06
CA ALA A 403 -32.00 36.94 -15.59
C ALA A 403 -33.41 36.55 -16.03
N ALA A 404 -34.43 37.20 -15.45
CA ALA A 404 -35.80 37.06 -15.90
C ALA A 404 -35.95 37.50 -17.37
N ASN A 405 -36.90 36.91 -18.07
CA ASN A 405 -37.37 37.38 -19.37
C ASN A 405 -38.54 38.36 -19.14
N PRO A 406 -38.60 39.57 -19.74
CA PRO A 406 -37.68 40.17 -20.74
C PRO A 406 -36.34 40.78 -20.33
N PRO A 407 -36.06 41.13 -19.05
CA PRO A 407 -34.82 41.84 -18.70
C PRO A 407 -33.53 41.25 -19.27
N LEU A 408 -33.44 39.92 -19.43
CA LEU A 408 -32.31 39.26 -20.09
C LEU A 408 -32.11 39.72 -21.53
N CYS A 409 -33.17 39.73 -22.34
CA CYS A 409 -33.12 40.13 -23.76
C CYS A 409 -32.79 41.62 -23.90
N LEU A 410 -33.32 42.44 -22.99
CA LEU A 410 -33.11 43.90 -22.98
C LEU A 410 -31.69 44.33 -22.59
N GLN A 411 -30.79 43.40 -22.26
CA GLN A 411 -29.36 43.68 -22.09
C GLN A 411 -28.66 44.00 -23.41
N CYS A 412 -29.18 43.48 -24.53
CA CYS A 412 -28.64 43.71 -25.87
C CYS A 412 -29.66 44.37 -26.81
N HIS A 413 -30.95 44.10 -26.63
CA HIS A 413 -32.01 44.68 -27.46
C HIS A 413 -32.52 45.99 -26.86
N ALA A 414 -32.53 47.06 -27.66
CA ALA A 414 -32.87 48.39 -27.17
C ALA A 414 -34.35 48.47 -26.79
N ARG A 415 -34.62 48.82 -25.53
CA ARG A 415 -35.98 48.85 -24.97
C ARG A 415 -36.96 49.73 -25.75
N ARG A 416 -36.48 50.85 -26.33
CA ARG A 416 -37.27 51.75 -27.18
C ARG A 416 -37.96 51.06 -28.37
N ASP A 417 -37.43 49.92 -28.80
CA ASP A 417 -37.98 49.15 -29.92
C ASP A 417 -39.16 48.26 -29.47
N PHE A 418 -39.43 48.17 -28.16
CA PHE A 418 -40.46 47.32 -27.55
C PHE A 418 -41.34 48.05 -26.51
N ASP A 419 -41.09 49.33 -26.25
CA ASP A 419 -41.89 50.15 -25.32
C ASP A 419 -43.25 50.57 -25.94
N GLU A 420 -44.25 50.74 -25.06
CA GLU A 420 -45.54 51.31 -25.39
C GLU A 420 -45.39 52.82 -25.69
N ASN A 421 -45.75 53.26 -26.89
CA ASN A 421 -45.74 54.67 -27.35
C ASN A 421 -44.37 55.38 -27.43
N PRO A 422 -43.51 55.05 -28.41
CA PRO A 422 -42.49 56.00 -28.85
C PRO A 422 -43.17 57.24 -29.47
N PRO A 423 -42.78 58.48 -29.11
CA PRO A 423 -43.50 59.71 -29.47
C PRO A 423 -43.58 60.02 -30.97
N ASN A 424 -43.03 59.20 -31.89
CA ASN A 424 -43.04 59.46 -33.34
C ASN A 424 -42.94 58.19 -34.23
N LYS A 425 -43.51 57.04 -33.84
CA LYS A 425 -43.64 55.89 -34.77
C LYS A 425 -45.05 55.30 -34.74
N ALA A 426 -45.68 55.27 -35.91
CA ALA A 426 -46.88 54.49 -36.15
C ALA A 426 -46.65 53.03 -35.73
N ALA A 427 -47.63 52.53 -34.98
CA ALA A 427 -47.79 51.18 -34.44
C ALA A 427 -47.13 50.07 -35.28
N ASN A 428 -46.25 49.28 -34.64
CA ASN A 428 -45.94 47.87 -34.98
C ASN A 428 -45.07 47.15 -33.90
N ASN A 429 -45.05 47.63 -32.65
CA ASN A 429 -44.21 47.06 -31.60
C ASN A 429 -45.09 46.29 -30.61
N HIS A 430 -44.80 45.00 -30.37
CA HIS A 430 -45.50 44.20 -29.37
C HIS A 430 -44.91 44.50 -27.99
N PRO A 431 -45.71 45.02 -27.05
CA PRO A 431 -45.18 45.37 -25.74
C PRO A 431 -45.00 44.11 -24.90
N VAL A 432 -43.89 44.04 -24.16
CA VAL A 432 -43.53 42.90 -23.30
C VAL A 432 -43.39 43.36 -21.86
N GLY A 433 -43.80 42.53 -20.91
CA GLY A 433 -43.70 42.84 -19.48
C GLY A 433 -44.94 42.45 -18.68
N PRO A 434 -44.92 42.72 -17.37
CA PRO A 434 -45.97 42.27 -16.45
C PRO A 434 -47.33 42.92 -16.67
N ALA A 435 -47.42 44.03 -17.43
CA ALA A 435 -48.68 44.69 -17.77
C ALA A 435 -49.45 43.99 -18.90
N HIS A 436 -48.82 43.02 -19.59
CA HIS A 436 -49.42 42.32 -20.73
C HIS A 436 -49.50 40.83 -20.43
N TYR A 437 -50.55 40.19 -20.91
CA TYR A 437 -50.81 38.77 -20.67
C TYR A 437 -50.79 38.01 -21.98
N ASP A 438 -50.03 36.92 -22.01
CA ASP A 438 -50.01 35.97 -23.11
C ASP A 438 -51.09 34.91 -22.87
N VAL A 439 -52.17 34.98 -23.65
CA VAL A 439 -53.32 34.08 -23.54
C VAL A 439 -52.97 32.62 -23.86
N ASN A 440 -51.98 32.40 -24.73
CA ASN A 440 -51.57 31.07 -25.16
C ASN A 440 -50.65 30.44 -24.11
N ALA A 441 -49.69 31.22 -23.59
CA ALA A 441 -48.80 30.77 -22.54
C ALA A 441 -49.39 30.85 -21.12
N ARG A 442 -50.57 31.47 -20.97
CA ARG A 442 -51.30 31.72 -19.71
C ARG A 442 -50.45 32.36 -18.61
N LYS A 443 -49.65 33.35 -18.98
CA LYS A 443 -48.76 34.11 -18.07
C LYS A 443 -48.45 35.47 -18.67
N ASN A 444 -47.73 36.31 -17.92
CA ASN A 444 -47.30 37.61 -18.43
C ASN A 444 -46.53 37.45 -19.75
N LEU A 445 -46.83 38.32 -20.72
CA LEU A 445 -46.25 38.31 -22.06
C LEU A 445 -44.77 38.71 -21.98
N THR A 446 -43.92 37.86 -22.54
CA THR A 446 -42.47 38.03 -22.58
C THR A 446 -41.98 37.80 -24.01
N CYS A 447 -40.68 38.02 -24.26
CA CYS A 447 -40.13 37.81 -25.60
C CYS A 447 -40.30 36.35 -26.09
N THR A 448 -40.31 35.38 -25.18
CA THR A 448 -40.26 33.94 -25.54
C THR A 448 -41.44 33.12 -25.05
N THR A 449 -42.54 33.75 -24.62
CA THR A 449 -43.73 33.01 -24.16
C THR A 449 -44.36 32.22 -25.31
N SER A 450 -44.90 32.91 -26.32
CA SER A 450 -45.49 32.28 -27.50
C SER A 450 -44.88 32.77 -28.82
N CYS A 451 -44.11 33.86 -28.83
CA CYS A 451 -43.65 34.45 -30.09
C CYS A 451 -42.27 33.95 -30.52
N HIS A 452 -41.20 34.24 -29.76
CA HIS A 452 -39.85 33.92 -30.20
C HIS A 452 -39.28 32.64 -29.58
N ASN A 453 -38.50 31.91 -30.36
CA ASN A 453 -37.60 30.88 -29.87
C ASN A 453 -36.14 31.36 -30.06
N PRO A 454 -35.45 31.77 -28.99
CA PRO A 454 -34.08 32.30 -29.11
C PRO A 454 -33.08 31.23 -29.55
N HIS A 455 -33.46 29.94 -29.55
CA HIS A 455 -32.66 28.85 -30.10
C HIS A 455 -32.84 28.66 -31.62
N GLY A 456 -33.65 29.49 -32.26
CA GLY A 456 -33.94 29.42 -33.69
C GLY A 456 -35.18 28.62 -34.01
N THR A 457 -35.74 28.93 -35.17
CA THR A 457 -36.86 28.24 -35.81
C THR A 457 -36.60 28.20 -37.31
N GLU A 458 -37.41 27.46 -38.07
CA GLU A 458 -37.38 27.50 -39.54
C GLU A 458 -37.89 28.84 -40.11
N LEU A 459 -38.32 29.76 -39.24
CA LEU A 459 -39.00 31.00 -39.59
C LEU A 459 -38.10 32.21 -39.38
N ASN A 460 -38.28 33.22 -40.23
CA ASN A 460 -37.57 34.50 -40.09
C ASN A 460 -37.85 35.15 -38.73
N PHE A 461 -36.85 35.88 -38.22
CA PHE A 461 -36.94 36.60 -36.94
C PHE A 461 -37.25 35.70 -35.73
N MET A 462 -36.90 34.41 -35.81
CA MET A 462 -37.01 33.44 -34.71
C MET A 462 -38.44 33.24 -34.20
N LEU A 463 -39.46 33.46 -35.04
CA LEU A 463 -40.87 33.26 -34.68
C LEU A 463 -41.23 31.77 -34.55
N ARG A 464 -42.14 31.41 -33.63
CA ARG A 464 -42.56 30.03 -33.35
C ARG A 464 -43.68 29.52 -34.25
N TYR A 465 -44.53 30.40 -34.78
CA TYR A 465 -45.75 30.03 -35.51
C TYR A 465 -45.84 30.81 -36.83
N PHE A 466 -46.02 30.10 -37.95
CA PHE A 466 -46.10 30.68 -39.31
C PHE A 466 -47.47 30.58 -39.97
N GLU A 467 -48.31 29.61 -39.60
CA GLU A 467 -49.38 29.13 -40.48
C GLU A 467 -50.65 29.99 -40.51
N TYR A 468 -50.55 31.30 -40.76
CA TYR A 468 -51.68 32.13 -41.21
C TYR A 468 -51.12 33.31 -42.03
N PRO A 469 -51.82 33.79 -43.09
CA PRO A 469 -51.32 34.85 -43.97
C PRO A 469 -50.84 36.04 -43.13
N LYS A 470 -49.71 36.70 -43.50
CA LYS A 470 -48.94 37.84 -42.91
C LYS A 470 -49.31 38.42 -41.51
N ASP A 471 -50.58 38.39 -41.15
CA ASP A 471 -51.25 38.81 -39.92
C ASP A 471 -51.47 37.62 -38.95
N GLY A 472 -51.10 36.39 -39.33
CA GLY A 472 -51.38 35.15 -38.61
C GLY A 472 -50.87 35.07 -37.18
N GLY A 473 -49.64 35.54 -36.95
CA GLY A 473 -49.08 35.66 -35.60
C GLY A 473 -49.86 36.66 -34.74
N CYS A 474 -50.39 37.73 -35.35
CA CYS A 474 -51.23 38.72 -34.68
C CYS A 474 -52.61 38.11 -34.36
N LEU A 475 -53.22 37.41 -35.32
CA LEU A 475 -54.52 36.76 -35.15
C LEU A 475 -54.50 35.68 -34.06
N MET A 476 -53.37 35.03 -33.79
CA MET A 476 -53.26 34.03 -32.71
C MET A 476 -53.64 34.58 -31.32
N CYS A 477 -53.53 35.89 -31.11
CA CYS A 477 -53.98 36.55 -29.88
C CYS A 477 -55.16 37.51 -30.12
N HIS A 478 -55.28 38.08 -31.33
CA HIS A 478 -56.31 39.07 -31.67
C HIS A 478 -57.59 38.48 -32.30
N ALA A 479 -57.62 37.21 -32.72
CA ALA A 479 -58.79 36.58 -33.35
C ALA A 479 -59.93 36.27 -32.36
N VAL A 480 -59.67 36.35 -31.05
CA VAL A 480 -60.64 36.05 -30.00
C VAL A 480 -60.69 37.19 -28.98
N THR A 481 -61.39 38.30 -29.27
CA THR A 481 -62.04 39.10 -28.21
C THR A 481 -63.00 40.18 -28.75
N PRO A 482 -64.26 40.22 -28.30
CA PRO A 482 -65.02 41.45 -28.14
C PRO A 482 -64.55 42.14 -26.85
N GLY A 483 -63.81 43.25 -26.97
CA GLY A 483 -63.25 43.99 -25.82
C GLY A 483 -62.33 45.13 -26.28
N LYS A 484 -62.00 46.08 -25.39
CA LYS A 484 -61.12 47.22 -25.72
C LYS A 484 -59.64 46.87 -25.52
N ARG A 485 -59.31 45.80 -24.78
CA ARG A 485 -57.92 45.38 -24.51
C ARG A 485 -57.75 43.87 -24.71
N VAL A 486 -56.96 43.51 -25.71
CA VAL A 486 -56.61 42.12 -26.03
C VAL A 486 -55.81 41.52 -24.86
N GLY A 487 -56.26 40.37 -24.35
CA GLY A 487 -55.61 39.63 -23.25
C GLY A 487 -55.89 40.13 -21.83
N ILE A 488 -56.69 41.19 -21.65
CA ILE A 488 -57.10 41.70 -20.32
C ILE A 488 -58.60 41.49 -20.07
N ASP A 489 -59.43 41.61 -21.11
CA ASP A 489 -60.90 41.50 -21.00
C ASP A 489 -61.39 40.02 -21.02
N PHE A 490 -60.67 39.11 -20.34
CA PHE A 490 -61.05 37.70 -20.16
C PHE A 490 -61.73 37.43 -18.82
#